data_AF-A0A9E4E2W8-F1
#
_entry.id   AF-A0A9E4E2W8-F1
#
_cell.length_a   1.000
_cell.length_b   1.000
_cell.length_c   1.000
_cell.angle_alpha   90.00
_cell.angle_beta   90.00
_cell.angle_gamma   90.00
#
_symmetry.space_group_name_H-M   'P 1'
#
loop_
_entity.id
_entity.type
_entity.pdbx_description
1 polymer ?
#
loop_
_entity_poly.entity_id
_entity_poly.type
_entity_poly.pdbx_seq_one_letter_code
_entity_poly.pdbx_strand_id
1 'polypeptide(L)'
;MLERRPVDGSILRDTVRIWTMPVDGTAPTLVSMTLGALWYFRDGRQVTVPFASGSRPSFWDDRVYVIDGVGEASYSVYGPAGLERRVEIDRSRRQIDDRSVTKFLEDRRGGRYPESLLRIYEEHVSDMPIPEARRYWDGLVFSDQGDAWLLRSADPEAADVAAADQVWDVFDAEGVFIGHMRLPGHVGLVQMIGQTALTIVRDEIGRVTVAVYDLRWIG
;
A
#
# COMPACT_ATOMS: atom_id res chain seq x y z
N MET A 1 -20.12 -25.46 -3.01
CA MET A 1 -20.20 -24.04 -2.62
C MET A 1 -20.77 -23.29 -3.82
N LEU A 2 -21.96 -22.69 -3.73
CA LEU A 2 -22.52 -21.89 -4.82
C LEU A 2 -21.74 -20.58 -4.88
N GLU A 3 -20.87 -20.41 -5.89
CA GLU A 3 -20.27 -19.12 -6.19
C GLU A 3 -21.38 -18.16 -6.65
N ARG A 4 -21.81 -17.28 -5.74
CA ARG A 4 -22.68 -16.16 -6.12
C ARG A 4 -21.83 -15.20 -6.95
N ARG A 5 -22.22 -14.97 -8.20
CA ARG A 5 -21.63 -13.91 -9.03
C ARG A 5 -22.03 -12.55 -8.45
N PRO A 6 -21.10 -11.59 -8.35
CA PRO A 6 -21.43 -10.22 -7.98
C PRO A 6 -22.46 -9.64 -8.96
N VAL A 7 -23.43 -8.90 -8.45
CA VAL A 7 -24.43 -8.17 -9.24
C VAL A 7 -24.08 -6.69 -9.29
N ASP A 8 -24.68 -5.93 -10.19
CA ASP A 8 -24.45 -4.49 -10.27
C ASP A 8 -24.84 -3.78 -8.95
N GLY A 9 -24.00 -2.85 -8.52
CA GLY A 9 -24.08 -2.19 -7.21
C GLY A 9 -23.48 -3.00 -6.06
N SER A 10 -23.10 -4.26 -6.27
CA SER A 10 -22.52 -5.07 -5.19
C SER A 10 -21.10 -4.63 -4.85
N ILE A 11 -20.78 -4.75 -3.56
CA ILE A 11 -19.47 -4.42 -3.00
C ILE A 11 -18.88 -5.71 -2.43
N LEU A 12 -17.62 -5.98 -2.76
CA LEU A 12 -16.86 -7.08 -2.19
C LEU A 12 -15.53 -6.58 -1.65
N ARG A 13 -15.16 -7.04 -0.45
CA ARG A 13 -13.85 -6.76 0.12
C ARG A 13 -12.93 -7.93 -0.10
N ASP A 14 -11.78 -7.66 -0.70
CA ASP A 14 -10.75 -8.68 -0.83
C ASP A 14 -10.21 -9.04 0.54
N THR A 15 -10.05 -10.35 0.76
CA THR A 15 -9.22 -10.86 1.85
C THR A 15 -7.95 -11.40 1.24
N VAL A 16 -6.85 -10.69 1.43
CA VAL A 16 -5.54 -11.13 0.96
C VAL A 16 -5.06 -12.20 1.95
N ARG A 17 -4.89 -13.42 1.44
CA ARG A 17 -4.37 -14.55 2.21
C ARG A 17 -2.93 -14.77 1.80
N ILE A 18 -2.07 -14.83 2.80
CA ILE A 18 -0.63 -14.97 2.61
C ILE A 18 -0.23 -16.35 3.11
N TRP A 19 0.50 -17.07 2.26
CA TRP A 19 0.95 -18.43 2.52
C TRP A 19 2.47 -18.49 2.44
N THR A 20 3.09 -19.20 3.38
CA THR A 20 4.50 -19.59 3.27
C THR A 20 4.56 -20.92 2.55
N MET A 21 5.40 -20.99 1.52
CA MET A 21 5.67 -22.22 0.76
C MET A 21 7.06 -22.76 1.14
N PRO A 22 7.13 -23.89 1.86
CA PRO A 22 8.40 -24.52 2.19
C PRO A 22 9.13 -25.04 0.93
N VAL A 23 10.46 -24.90 0.89
CA VAL A 23 11.29 -25.35 -0.24
C VAL A 23 11.40 -26.89 -0.30
N ASP A 24 11.21 -27.55 0.85
CA ASP A 24 11.27 -29.00 0.99
C ASP A 24 10.02 -29.74 0.50
N GLY A 25 9.02 -29.00 -0.02
CA GLY A 25 7.80 -29.57 -0.57
C GLY A 25 6.73 -29.93 0.47
N THR A 26 6.91 -29.51 1.74
CA THR A 26 5.84 -29.62 2.74
C THR A 26 4.66 -28.70 2.42
N ALA A 27 3.50 -28.98 3.02
CA ALA A 27 2.26 -28.26 2.70
C ALA A 27 2.38 -26.75 3.02
N PRO A 28 1.85 -25.87 2.16
CA PRO A 28 1.83 -24.44 2.44
C PRO A 28 1.08 -24.12 3.74
N THR A 29 1.61 -23.19 4.51
CA THR A 29 0.99 -22.76 5.78
C THR A 29 0.43 -21.35 5.61
N LEU A 30 -0.83 -21.13 6.00
CA LEU A 30 -1.42 -19.80 6.06
C LEU A 30 -0.74 -19.02 7.19
N VAL A 31 -0.05 -17.95 6.84
CA VAL A 31 0.70 -17.13 7.82
C VAL A 31 -0.04 -15.87 8.20
N SER A 32 -0.83 -15.30 7.29
CA SER A 32 -1.56 -14.06 7.55
C SER A 32 -2.79 -13.89 6.66
N MET A 33 -3.78 -13.17 7.18
CA MET A 33 -4.95 -12.70 6.45
C MET A 33 -5.12 -11.21 6.72
N THR A 34 -5.19 -10.41 5.65
CA THR A 34 -5.39 -8.96 5.74
C THR A 34 -6.49 -8.49 4.79
N LEU A 35 -7.04 -7.31 5.08
CA LEU A 35 -8.04 -6.65 4.27
C LEU A 35 -7.41 -5.99 3.05
N GLY A 36 -7.74 -6.52 1.88
CA GLY A 36 -7.35 -5.96 0.58
C GLY A 36 -8.22 -4.78 0.16
N ALA A 37 -8.17 -4.49 -1.15
CA ALA A 37 -8.99 -3.46 -1.76
C ALA A 37 -10.49 -3.77 -1.65
N LEU A 38 -11.30 -2.71 -1.58
CA LEU A 38 -12.74 -2.80 -1.71
C LEU A 38 -13.13 -2.62 -3.18
N TRP A 39 -13.93 -3.55 -3.71
CA TRP A 39 -14.36 -3.57 -5.11
C TRP A 39 -15.84 -3.25 -5.21
N TYR A 40 -16.20 -2.46 -6.21
CA TYR A 40 -17.58 -2.14 -6.62
C TYR A 40 -17.83 -2.72 -8.01
N PHE A 41 -18.96 -3.43 -8.18
CA PHE A 41 -19.31 -4.07 -9.44
C PHE A 41 -20.43 -3.30 -10.14
N ARG A 42 -20.24 -2.93 -11.41
CA ARG A 42 -21.23 -2.20 -12.21
C ARG A 42 -21.05 -2.46 -13.69
N ASP A 43 -22.15 -2.64 -14.41
CA ASP A 43 -22.20 -2.94 -15.84
C ASP A 43 -21.29 -4.12 -16.22
N GLY A 44 -21.27 -5.15 -15.37
CA GLY A 44 -20.41 -6.33 -15.54
C GLY A 44 -18.91 -6.07 -15.37
N ARG A 45 -18.51 -4.92 -14.82
CA ARG A 45 -17.12 -4.56 -14.53
C ARG A 45 -16.87 -4.44 -13.04
N GLN A 46 -15.64 -4.73 -12.64
CA GLN A 46 -15.13 -4.45 -11.30
C GLN A 46 -14.32 -3.16 -11.32
N VAL A 47 -14.57 -2.26 -10.36
CA VAL A 47 -13.79 -1.04 -10.14
C VAL A 47 -13.37 -0.97 -8.67
N THR A 48 -12.18 -0.44 -8.42
CA THR A 48 -11.71 -0.23 -7.05
C THR A 48 -12.45 0.95 -6.44
N VAL A 49 -13.00 0.80 -5.24
CA VAL A 49 -13.58 1.91 -4.48
C VAL A 49 -12.45 2.90 -4.15
N PRO A 50 -12.64 4.21 -4.40
CA PRO A 50 -11.62 5.22 -4.14
C PRO A 50 -11.13 5.17 -2.69
N PHE A 51 -9.81 5.36 -2.50
CA PHE A 51 -9.15 5.42 -1.18
C PHE A 51 -9.26 4.15 -0.30
N ALA A 52 -9.91 3.09 -0.80
CA ALA A 52 -10.15 1.85 -0.07
C ALA A 52 -9.13 0.74 -0.40
N SER A 53 -7.99 1.07 -0.99
CA SER A 53 -6.93 0.11 -1.29
C SER A 53 -6.27 -0.43 -0.02
N GLY A 54 -5.94 -1.72 -0.03
CA GLY A 54 -5.05 -2.33 0.94
C GLY A 54 -3.59 -1.95 0.69
N SER A 55 -2.77 -1.95 1.73
CA SER A 55 -1.31 -1.83 1.59
C SER A 55 -0.75 -3.11 0.98
N ARG A 56 0.37 -2.99 0.25
CA ARG A 56 1.03 -4.18 -0.31
C ARG A 56 1.79 -4.92 0.80
N PRO A 57 1.63 -6.24 0.94
CA PRO A 57 2.45 -7.01 1.87
C PRO A 57 3.92 -6.99 1.44
N SER A 58 4.81 -7.02 2.42
CA SER A 58 6.26 -7.00 2.23
C SER A 58 6.85 -8.31 2.74
N PHE A 59 7.73 -8.94 1.96
CA PHE A 59 8.32 -10.25 2.24
C PHE A 59 9.83 -10.18 2.06
N TRP A 60 10.58 -10.37 3.14
CA TRP A 60 12.05 -10.28 3.08
C TRP A 60 12.75 -11.41 3.84
N ASP A 61 12.07 -12.03 4.82
CA ASP A 61 12.54 -13.18 5.60
C ASP A 61 11.38 -14.17 5.88
N ASP A 62 11.52 -15.02 6.89
CA ASP A 62 10.46 -15.93 7.35
C ASP A 62 9.29 -15.19 8.04
N ARG A 63 9.36 -13.87 8.13
CA ARG A 63 8.37 -13.01 8.77
C ARG A 63 7.54 -12.28 7.73
N VAL A 64 6.26 -12.13 8.04
CA VAL A 64 5.29 -11.45 7.20
C VAL A 64 4.87 -10.16 7.87
N TYR A 65 5.00 -9.04 7.17
CA TYR A 65 4.62 -7.72 7.65
C TYR A 65 3.50 -7.12 6.81
N VAL A 66 2.53 -6.49 7.46
CA VAL A 66 1.32 -5.94 6.82
C VAL A 66 0.92 -4.64 7.52
N ILE A 67 0.40 -3.65 6.77
CA ILE A 67 -0.24 -2.46 7.34
C ILE A 67 -1.77 -2.65 7.30
N ASP A 68 -2.36 -2.74 8.48
CA ASP A 68 -3.81 -2.77 8.65
C ASP A 68 -4.28 -1.44 9.27
N GLY A 69 -5.00 -0.61 8.50
CA GLY A 69 -5.72 0.53 9.06
C GLY A 69 -5.85 1.78 8.19
N VAL A 70 -6.67 2.72 8.68
CA VAL A 70 -6.89 4.06 8.16
C VAL A 70 -6.42 5.04 9.24
N GLY A 71 -5.33 5.76 9.00
CA GLY A 71 -4.68 6.65 10.00
C GLY A 71 -3.82 5.94 11.04
N GLU A 72 -4.02 4.63 11.23
CA GLU A 72 -3.21 3.77 12.08
C GLU A 72 -2.47 2.76 11.20
N ALA A 73 -1.15 2.64 11.36
CA ALA A 73 -0.39 1.53 10.84
C ALA A 73 -0.19 0.57 11.98
N SER A 74 -0.92 -0.53 11.95
CA SER A 74 -0.56 -1.69 12.75
C SER A 74 0.16 -2.69 11.86
N TYR A 75 1.30 -3.19 12.32
CA TYR A 75 1.94 -4.34 11.70
C TYR A 75 2.15 -5.45 12.70
N SER A 76 1.96 -6.67 12.20
CA SER A 76 2.19 -7.89 12.94
C SER A 76 3.47 -8.54 12.43
N VAL A 77 4.26 -9.10 13.34
CA VAL A 77 5.47 -9.87 13.06
C VAL A 77 5.14 -11.32 13.40
N TYR A 78 5.10 -12.16 12.39
CA TYR A 78 4.85 -13.59 12.54
C TYR A 78 6.16 -14.36 12.38
N GLY A 79 6.47 -15.25 13.31
CA GLY A 79 7.56 -16.22 13.19
C GLY A 79 7.05 -17.65 13.05
N PRO A 80 7.95 -18.65 13.08
CA PRO A 80 7.60 -20.06 12.89
C PRO A 80 6.57 -20.60 13.90
N ALA A 81 6.49 -19.99 15.09
CA ALA A 81 5.57 -20.38 16.16
C ALA A 81 4.24 -19.59 16.16
N GLY A 82 4.06 -18.60 15.27
CA GLY A 82 2.87 -17.74 15.19
C GLY A 82 3.19 -16.26 15.38
N LEU A 83 2.20 -15.48 15.83
CA LEU A 83 2.34 -14.04 16.07
C LEU A 83 3.34 -13.79 17.22
N GLU A 84 4.45 -13.12 16.93
CA GLU A 84 5.48 -12.78 17.93
C GLU A 84 5.27 -11.39 18.53
N ARG A 85 4.94 -10.40 17.69
CA ARG A 85 4.77 -8.99 18.10
C ARG A 85 3.74 -8.29 17.22
N ARG A 86 3.01 -7.35 17.81
CA ARG A 86 2.21 -6.35 17.08
C ARG A 86 2.72 -4.96 17.47
N VAL A 87 2.93 -4.10 16.49
CA VAL A 87 3.31 -2.70 16.67
C VAL A 87 2.21 -1.85 16.09
N GLU A 88 1.85 -0.79 16.81
CA GLU A 88 0.82 0.17 16.41
C GLU A 88 1.44 1.56 16.37
N ILE A 89 1.32 2.20 15.21
CA ILE A 89 1.81 3.54 14.94
C ILE A 89 0.60 4.38 14.56
N ASP A 90 0.33 5.41 15.36
CA ASP A 90 -0.81 6.29 15.16
C ASP A 90 -0.38 7.63 14.54
N ARG A 91 -1.23 8.15 13.66
CA ARG A 91 -1.15 9.49 13.07
C ARG A 91 -2.54 10.07 12.96
N SER A 92 -2.62 11.40 13.08
CA SER A 92 -3.87 12.12 12.87
C SER A 92 -4.50 11.75 11.52
N ARG A 93 -5.75 11.28 11.59
CA ARG A 93 -6.54 10.88 10.43
C ARG A 93 -6.70 12.07 9.48
N ARG A 94 -6.47 11.84 8.18
CA ARG A 94 -6.78 12.80 7.12
C ARG A 94 -8.18 12.49 6.60
N GLN A 95 -9.14 13.37 6.85
CA GLN A 95 -10.51 13.17 6.39
C GLN A 95 -10.59 13.16 4.86
N ILE A 96 -11.50 12.36 4.33
CA ILE A 96 -11.90 12.38 2.92
C ILE A 96 -13.15 13.24 2.83
N ASP A 97 -13.07 14.32 2.08
CA ASP A 97 -14.15 15.27 1.82
C ASP A 97 -14.53 15.30 0.33
N ASP A 98 -15.57 16.07 -0.01
CA ASP A 98 -16.03 16.22 -1.39
C ASP A 98 -14.93 16.74 -2.34
N ARG A 99 -14.02 17.57 -1.82
CA ARG A 99 -12.87 18.08 -2.57
C ARG A 99 -11.91 16.95 -2.95
N SER A 100 -11.64 16.04 -2.01
CA SER A 100 -10.83 14.85 -2.26
C SER A 100 -11.42 13.96 -3.36
N VAL A 101 -12.73 13.74 -3.33
CA VAL A 101 -13.44 12.94 -4.34
C VAL A 101 -13.41 13.65 -5.70
N THR A 102 -13.64 14.96 -5.73
CA THR A 102 -13.58 15.76 -6.96
C THR A 102 -12.20 15.67 -7.60
N LYS A 103 -11.13 15.87 -6.82
CA LYS A 103 -9.77 15.76 -7.33
C LYS A 103 -9.45 14.36 -7.86
N PHE A 104 -9.88 13.32 -7.16
CA PHE A 104 -9.75 11.95 -7.65
C PHE A 104 -10.38 11.76 -9.03
N LEU A 105 -11.58 12.30 -9.28
CA LEU A 105 -12.23 12.21 -10.59
C LEU A 105 -11.48 13.01 -11.66
N GLU A 106 -11.00 14.21 -11.34
CA GLU A 106 -10.18 15.03 -12.25
C GLU A 106 -8.89 14.31 -12.66
N ASP A 107 -8.18 13.70 -11.69
CA ASP A 107 -6.97 12.92 -11.95
C ASP A 107 -7.27 11.70 -12.84
N ARG A 108 -8.42 11.04 -12.63
CA ARG A 108 -8.87 9.90 -13.47
C ARG A 108 -9.18 10.36 -14.90
N ARG A 109 -9.80 11.54 -15.09
CA ARG A 109 -10.04 12.15 -16.41
C ARG A 109 -8.76 12.49 -17.15
N GLY A 110 -7.75 13.00 -16.44
CA GLY A 110 -6.43 13.31 -17.01
C GLY A 110 -5.58 12.08 -17.31
N GLY A 111 -5.93 10.91 -16.74
CA GLY A 111 -5.20 9.66 -16.90
C GLY A 111 -5.58 8.84 -18.15
N ARG A 112 -4.87 7.74 -18.36
CA ARG A 112 -5.14 6.76 -19.44
C ARG A 112 -6.17 5.71 -19.01
N TYR A 113 -7.34 6.13 -18.54
CA TYR A 113 -8.43 5.21 -18.19
C TYR A 113 -9.35 4.97 -19.40
N PRO A 114 -9.85 3.73 -19.61
CA PRO A 114 -10.94 3.48 -20.54
C PRO A 114 -12.16 4.35 -20.17
N GLU A 115 -12.75 5.03 -21.16
CA GLU A 115 -13.92 5.91 -20.99
C GLU A 115 -15.08 5.23 -20.25
N SER A 116 -15.30 3.94 -20.54
CA SER A 116 -16.31 3.12 -19.89
C SER A 116 -16.03 2.82 -18.41
N LEU A 117 -14.77 2.89 -17.94
CA LEU A 117 -14.47 2.85 -16.51
C LEU A 117 -14.63 4.24 -15.87
N LEU A 118 -14.23 5.29 -16.58
CA LEU A 118 -14.40 6.66 -16.11
C LEU A 118 -15.87 6.98 -15.85
N ARG A 119 -16.76 6.60 -16.76
CA ARG A 119 -18.21 6.79 -16.61
C ARG A 119 -18.77 6.13 -15.35
N ILE A 120 -18.30 4.94 -14.98
CA ILE A 120 -18.73 4.27 -13.72
C ILE A 120 -18.36 5.13 -12.51
N TYR A 121 -17.15 5.71 -12.48
CA TYR A 121 -16.78 6.62 -11.40
C TYR A 121 -17.63 7.89 -11.42
N GLU A 122 -17.83 8.52 -12.58
CA GLU A 122 -18.58 9.77 -12.67
C GLU A 122 -20.06 9.62 -12.28
N GLU A 123 -20.70 8.51 -12.66
CA GLU A 123 -22.12 8.29 -12.42
C GLU A 123 -22.42 7.65 -11.06
N HIS A 124 -21.48 6.88 -10.50
CA HIS A 124 -21.76 6.03 -9.34
C HIS A 124 -20.82 6.22 -8.15
N VAL A 125 -19.85 7.14 -8.18
CA VAL A 125 -18.96 7.37 -7.02
C VAL A 125 -19.73 7.74 -5.75
N SER A 126 -20.87 8.43 -5.87
CA SER A 126 -21.75 8.75 -4.74
C SER A 126 -22.39 7.53 -4.08
N ASP A 127 -22.52 6.44 -4.84
CA ASP A 127 -23.10 5.18 -4.37
C ASP A 127 -22.04 4.24 -3.77
N MET A 128 -20.75 4.58 -3.94
CA MET A 128 -19.65 3.77 -3.45
C MET A 128 -19.41 4.00 -1.94
N PRO A 129 -18.99 2.97 -1.19
CA PRO A 129 -18.69 3.07 0.24
C PRO A 129 -17.30 3.70 0.46
N ILE A 130 -17.16 4.97 0.12
CA ILE A 130 -15.91 5.70 0.28
C ILE A 130 -15.55 5.79 1.77
N PRO A 131 -14.30 5.48 2.18
CA PRO A 131 -13.88 5.63 3.57
C PRO A 131 -13.98 7.09 4.06
N GLU A 132 -14.20 7.29 5.35
CA GLU A 132 -14.24 8.63 5.96
C GLU A 132 -12.85 9.29 6.06
N ALA A 133 -11.79 8.50 5.98
CA ALA A 133 -10.42 8.98 6.10
C ALA A 133 -9.47 8.20 5.18
N ARG A 134 -8.39 8.89 4.78
CA ARG A 134 -7.32 8.30 3.97
C ARG A 134 -6.40 7.46 4.84
N ARG A 135 -5.85 6.41 4.24
CA ARG A 135 -4.65 5.78 4.81
C ARG A 135 -3.51 6.80 4.79
N TYR A 136 -2.67 6.73 5.82
CA TYR A 136 -1.49 7.58 5.90
C TYR A 136 -0.28 6.90 5.24
N TRP A 137 -0.24 5.56 5.23
CA TRP A 137 0.86 4.79 4.66
C TRP A 137 0.36 3.72 3.68
N ASP A 138 1.07 3.58 2.56
CA ASP A 138 0.76 2.64 1.47
C ASP A 138 1.74 1.46 1.43
N GLY A 139 2.90 1.58 2.06
CA GLY A 139 3.96 0.58 2.01
C GLY A 139 4.74 0.47 3.32
N LEU A 140 5.30 -0.71 3.55
CA LEU A 140 6.12 -1.04 4.72
C LEU A 140 7.34 -1.82 4.26
N VAL A 141 8.52 -1.44 4.72
CA VAL A 141 9.78 -2.16 4.54
C VAL A 141 10.46 -2.24 5.91
N PHE A 142 11.14 -3.36 6.19
CA PHE A 142 12.00 -3.50 7.36
C PHE A 142 13.47 -3.56 6.93
N SER A 143 14.35 -2.98 7.73
CA SER A 143 15.77 -3.31 7.68
C SER A 143 16.05 -4.62 8.40
N ASP A 144 17.19 -5.24 8.11
CA ASP A 144 17.75 -6.36 8.88
C ASP A 144 18.08 -6.00 10.35
N GLN A 145 18.14 -4.71 10.68
CA GLN A 145 18.31 -4.19 12.04
C GLN A 145 16.97 -4.03 12.78
N GLY A 146 15.84 -4.22 12.10
CA GLY A 146 14.50 -4.12 12.67
C GLY A 146 13.83 -2.76 12.52
N ASP A 147 14.47 -1.79 11.85
CA ASP A 147 13.88 -0.48 11.59
C ASP A 147 12.67 -0.60 10.67
N ALA A 148 11.60 0.11 10.97
CA ALA A 148 10.40 0.16 10.15
C ALA A 148 10.39 1.40 9.25
N TRP A 149 10.21 1.18 7.96
CA TRP A 149 10.14 2.21 6.94
C TRP A 149 8.73 2.20 6.35
N LEU A 150 7.97 3.26 6.60
CA LEU A 150 6.59 3.38 6.16
C LEU A 150 6.47 4.41 5.03
N LEU A 151 6.14 3.95 3.83
CA LEU A 151 5.87 4.82 2.68
C LEU A 151 4.58 5.58 2.93
N ARG A 152 4.65 6.90 2.99
CA ARG A 152 3.46 7.74 3.07
C ARG A 152 2.62 7.58 1.81
N SER A 153 1.31 7.47 2.00
CA SER A 153 0.38 7.46 0.88
C SER A 153 0.55 8.75 0.08
N ALA A 154 0.58 8.60 -1.25
CA ALA A 154 0.71 9.76 -2.13
C ALA A 154 -0.41 10.75 -1.82
N ASP A 155 -0.07 12.02 -1.63
CA ASP A 155 -1.09 13.04 -1.45
C ASP A 155 -1.66 13.36 -2.84
N PRO A 156 -2.89 12.95 -3.18
CA PRO A 156 -3.49 13.33 -4.44
C PRO A 156 -3.54 14.85 -4.55
N GLU A 157 -3.53 15.63 -3.46
CA GLU A 157 -3.52 17.09 -3.50
C GLU A 157 -2.18 17.71 -3.92
N ALA A 158 -1.09 16.94 -3.92
CA ALA A 158 0.19 17.40 -4.44
C ALA A 158 0.06 17.73 -5.94
N ALA A 159 0.72 18.82 -6.37
CA ALA A 159 0.58 19.36 -7.72
C ALA A 159 1.14 18.43 -8.82
N ASP A 160 1.95 17.44 -8.46
CA ASP A 160 2.51 16.47 -9.39
C ASP A 160 2.75 15.13 -8.69
N VAL A 161 1.71 14.29 -8.64
CA VAL A 161 1.78 12.97 -7.97
C VAL A 161 2.75 12.02 -8.71
N ALA A 162 2.95 12.21 -10.02
CA ALA A 162 3.84 11.37 -10.83
C ALA A 162 5.33 11.74 -10.65
N ALA A 163 5.63 13.01 -10.37
CA ALA A 163 6.98 13.48 -10.05
C ALA A 163 7.25 13.64 -8.55
N ALA A 164 6.25 13.44 -7.68
CA ALA A 164 6.42 13.59 -6.24
C ALA A 164 7.43 12.57 -5.70
N ASP A 165 8.38 13.07 -4.91
CA ASP A 165 9.25 12.21 -4.10
C ASP A 165 8.40 11.31 -3.20
N GLN A 166 8.74 10.02 -3.16
CA GLN A 166 8.29 9.10 -2.15
C GLN A 166 8.85 9.53 -0.80
N VAL A 167 7.96 9.81 0.16
CA VAL A 167 8.35 10.14 1.52
C VAL A 167 8.15 8.91 2.41
N TRP A 168 9.24 8.46 3.04
CA TRP A 168 9.24 7.34 3.96
C TRP A 168 9.42 7.86 5.38
N ASP A 169 8.51 7.52 6.29
CA ASP A 169 8.71 7.69 7.73
C ASP A 169 9.55 6.53 8.25
N VAL A 170 10.61 6.84 9.00
CA VAL A 170 11.53 5.83 9.52
C VAL A 170 11.41 5.77 11.04
N PHE A 171 11.27 4.56 11.54
CA PHE A 171 11.19 4.24 12.96
C PHE A 171 12.27 3.21 13.29
N ASP A 172 12.89 3.32 14.46
CA ASP A 172 13.83 2.30 14.93
C ASP A 172 13.11 0.98 15.30
N ALA A 173 13.88 -0.03 15.70
CA ALA A 173 13.37 -1.36 16.08
C ALA A 173 12.39 -1.32 17.27
N GLU A 174 12.50 -0.30 18.12
CA GLU A 174 11.61 -0.04 19.25
C GLU A 174 10.30 0.63 18.80
N GLY A 175 10.26 1.20 17.60
CA GLY A 175 9.12 1.91 17.03
C GLY A 175 9.14 3.41 17.30
N VAL A 176 10.28 3.97 17.70
CA VAL A 176 10.47 5.41 17.88
C VAL A 176 10.75 6.05 16.53
N PHE A 177 10.06 7.14 16.23
CA PHE A 177 10.28 7.89 15.00
C PHE A 177 11.66 8.57 15.02
N ILE A 178 12.51 8.23 14.06
CA ILE A 178 13.89 8.75 13.96
C ILE A 178 14.07 9.75 12.80
N GLY A 179 13.16 9.77 11.83
CA GLY A 179 13.21 10.76 10.76
C GLY A 179 12.39 10.40 9.53
N HIS A 180 12.61 11.15 8.45
CA HIS A 180 12.00 10.86 7.15
C HIS A 180 13.07 10.77 6.07
N MET A 181 12.84 9.90 5.09
CA MET A 181 13.61 9.82 3.87
C MET A 181 12.78 10.27 2.67
N ARG A 182 13.42 10.92 1.71
CA ARG A 182 12.84 11.21 0.41
C ARG A 182 13.58 10.43 -0.67
N LEU A 183 12.84 9.66 -1.45
CA LEU A 183 13.33 8.99 -2.65
C LEU A 183 12.58 9.55 -3.85
N PRO A 184 13.21 9.71 -5.02
CA PRO A 184 12.49 10.11 -6.22
C PRO A 184 11.34 9.14 -6.54
N GLY A 185 10.21 9.65 -7.06
CA GLY A 185 9.01 8.85 -7.34
C GLY A 185 9.25 7.61 -8.21
N HIS A 186 10.22 7.67 -9.12
CA HIS A 186 10.59 6.60 -10.06
C HIS A 186 11.55 5.53 -9.46
N VAL A 187 11.99 5.71 -8.21
CA VAL A 187 12.86 4.77 -7.48
C VAL A 187 11.98 3.90 -6.58
N GLY A 188 11.85 2.62 -6.90
CA GLY A 188 11.22 1.65 -6.02
C GLY A 188 12.22 1.15 -4.98
N LEU A 189 11.94 1.40 -3.70
CA LEU A 189 12.69 0.77 -2.61
C LEU A 189 12.33 -0.72 -2.54
N VAL A 190 13.34 -1.58 -2.67
CA VAL A 190 13.17 -3.04 -2.61
C VAL A 190 13.53 -3.50 -1.21
N GLN A 191 14.78 -3.32 -0.79
CA GLN A 191 15.26 -3.90 0.46
C GLN A 191 16.15 -2.90 1.21
N MET A 192 16.16 -3.02 2.53
CA MET A 192 17.06 -2.32 3.42
C MET A 192 17.98 -3.32 4.15
N ILE A 193 19.30 -3.08 4.10
CA ILE A 193 20.32 -3.82 4.86
C ILE A 193 21.21 -2.80 5.56
N GLY A 194 20.97 -2.59 6.85
CA GLY A 194 21.48 -1.48 7.63
C GLY A 194 21.15 -0.16 6.95
N GLN A 195 22.19 0.58 6.58
CA GLN A 195 22.06 1.84 5.84
C GLN A 195 22.15 1.66 4.31
N THR A 196 22.04 0.43 3.81
CA THR A 196 22.11 0.15 2.37
C THR A 196 20.72 -0.09 1.81
N ALA A 197 20.30 0.70 0.82
CA ALA A 197 19.07 0.51 0.08
C ALA A 197 19.34 -0.23 -1.24
N LEU A 198 18.71 -1.39 -1.40
CA LEU A 198 18.52 -1.99 -2.72
C LEU A 198 17.28 -1.37 -3.35
N THR A 199 17.42 -0.88 -4.57
CA THR A 199 16.35 -0.19 -5.28
C THR A 199 16.21 -0.69 -6.71
N ILE A 200 15.02 -0.51 -7.25
CA ILE A 200 14.72 -0.68 -8.67
C ILE A 200 14.40 0.70 -9.24
N VAL A 201 15.17 1.11 -10.24
CA VAL A 201 14.98 2.36 -10.96
C VAL A 201 14.42 2.03 -12.33
N ARG A 202 13.29 2.64 -12.69
CA ARG A 202 12.76 2.60 -14.06
C ARG A 202 13.04 3.92 -14.75
N ASP A 203 13.75 3.87 -15.86
CA ASP A 203 14.03 5.07 -16.66
C ASP A 203 12.87 5.43 -17.62
N GLU A 204 13.01 6.56 -18.31
CA GLU A 204 11.98 7.13 -19.20
C GLU A 204 11.64 6.23 -20.40
N ILE A 205 12.54 5.32 -20.79
CA ILE A 205 12.31 4.35 -21.87
C ILE A 205 11.82 2.99 -21.34
N GLY A 206 11.58 2.89 -20.03
CA GLY A 206 11.04 1.69 -19.38
C GLY A 206 12.07 0.62 -19.05
N ARG A 207 13.38 0.90 -19.20
CA ARG A 207 14.43 -0.03 -18.76
C ARG A 207 14.47 -0.03 -17.24
N VAL A 208 14.63 -1.24 -16.69
CA VAL A 208 14.68 -1.50 -15.26
C VAL A 208 16.13 -1.74 -14.87
N THR A 209 16.63 -0.95 -13.93
CA THR A 209 17.99 -1.09 -13.37
C THR A 209 17.89 -1.35 -11.87
N VAL A 210 18.71 -2.27 -11.39
CA VAL A 210 18.90 -2.49 -9.95
C VAL A 210 20.05 -1.61 -9.50
N ALA A 211 19.83 -0.79 -8.48
CA ALA A 211 20.84 0.10 -7.91
C ALA A 211 20.93 -0.09 -6.40
N VAL A 212 22.15 0.02 -5.88
CA VAL A 212 22.46 -0.07 -4.46
C VAL A 212 22.93 1.31 -4.00
N TYR A 213 22.31 1.85 -2.96
CA TYR A 213 22.62 3.17 -2.42
C TYR A 213 22.97 3.08 -0.95
N ASP A 214 24.06 3.71 -0.54
CA ASP A 214 24.35 3.96 0.87
C ASP A 214 23.58 5.20 1.33
N LEU A 215 22.71 5.02 2.30
CA LEU A 215 21.89 6.06 2.88
C LEU A 215 22.66 6.80 3.97
N ARG A 216 22.47 8.12 4.02
CA ARG A 216 23.05 8.97 5.05
C ARG A 216 22.00 9.92 5.60
N TRP A 217 21.97 10.03 6.92
CA TRP A 217 21.19 11.05 7.60
C TRP A 217 21.81 12.41 7.35
N ILE A 218 20.97 13.37 6.95
CA ILE A 218 21.34 14.78 6.85
C ILE A 218 20.63 15.45 8.03
N GLY A 219 21.42 15.90 9.01
CA GLY A 219 20.93 16.64 10.18
C GLY A 219 20.59 18.09 9.88
#